data_AF-A0A6P0MMF4-F1
#
_entry.id   AF-A0A6P0MMF4-F1
#
_cell.length_a   1.000
_cell.length_b   1.000
_cell.length_c   1.000
_cell.angle_alpha   90.00
_cell.angle_beta   90.00
_cell.angle_gamma   90.00
#
_symmetry.space_group_name_H-M   'P 1'
#
loop_
_entity.id
_entity.type
_entity.pdbx_description
1 polymer ?
#
loop_
_entity_poly.entity_id
_entity_poly.type
_entity_poly.pdbx_seq_one_letter_code
_entity_poly.pdbx_strand_id
1 'polypeptide(L)'
;MNRTLKEYNLMVIDLTENVFFHTSLPSVNHAALRSGFVGYPVNPRWNVAKFHAWRTGRQLREALTQGEMMVRSTDSMLVPVTAQQENEKHQPIIKNFHFPVWAKQVLNYSHTA
;
A
#
# COMPACT_ATOMS: atom_id res chain seq x y z
N MET A 1 7.68 14.96 -25.09
CA MET A 1 8.17 13.56 -24.97
C MET A 1 7.03 12.71 -24.43
N ASN A 2 6.33 11.99 -25.30
CA ASN A 2 5.16 11.21 -24.92
C ASN A 2 5.65 9.86 -24.38
N ARG A 3 5.57 9.63 -23.06
CA ARG A 3 5.80 8.29 -22.50
C ARG A 3 4.67 7.38 -23.02
N THR A 4 4.99 6.50 -23.95
CA THR A 4 4.17 5.36 -24.32
C THR A 4 3.95 4.52 -23.06
N LEU A 5 2.79 4.66 -22.44
CA LEU A 5 2.34 3.76 -21.40
C LEU A 5 2.15 2.40 -22.06
N LYS A 6 3.17 1.52 -21.96
CA LYS A 6 2.95 0.09 -22.16
C LYS A 6 1.72 -0.27 -21.33
N GLU A 7 0.69 -0.84 -21.97
CA GLU A 7 -0.46 -1.42 -21.28
C GLU A 7 0.05 -2.54 -20.38
N TYR A 8 0.48 -2.18 -19.18
CA TYR A 8 0.66 -3.14 -18.12
C TYR A 8 -0.75 -3.57 -17.74
N ASN A 9 -1.05 -4.86 -17.80
CA ASN A 9 -2.28 -5.42 -17.25
C ASN A 9 -2.28 -5.15 -15.74
N LEU A 10 -2.77 -3.97 -15.35
CA LEU A 10 -2.86 -3.51 -13.98
C LEU A 10 -4.01 -4.27 -13.32
N MET A 11 -3.67 -5.30 -12.57
CA MET A 11 -4.63 -6.07 -11.79
C MET A 11 -4.91 -5.34 -10.49
N VAL A 12 -6.18 -5.37 -10.06
CA VAL A 12 -6.58 -4.95 -8.72
C VAL A 12 -6.43 -6.14 -7.80
N ILE A 13 -5.76 -5.93 -6.68
CA ILE A 13 -5.64 -6.94 -5.62
C ILE A 13 -6.15 -6.38 -4.30
N ASP A 14 -6.75 -7.24 -3.50
CA ASP A 14 -6.98 -6.98 -2.07
C ASP A 14 -5.65 -7.21 -1.32
N LEU A 15 -5.14 -6.18 -0.63
CA LEU A 15 -3.96 -6.25 0.21
C LEU A 15 -4.29 -6.78 1.61
N THR A 16 -5.38 -6.27 2.21
CA THR A 16 -5.93 -6.65 3.52
C THR A 16 -7.19 -5.83 3.80
N GLU A 17 -8.16 -6.37 4.55
CA GLU A 17 -9.29 -5.63 5.15
C GLU A 17 -9.92 -4.55 4.24
N ASN A 18 -10.24 -4.91 2.99
CA ASN A 18 -10.80 -4.01 1.97
C ASN A 18 -9.86 -2.90 1.47
N VAL A 19 -8.54 -3.04 1.60
CA VAL A 19 -7.56 -2.13 1.00
C VAL A 19 -7.13 -2.69 -0.35
N PHE A 20 -7.52 -2.02 -1.43
CA PHE A 20 -7.21 -2.47 -2.79
C PHE A 20 -5.97 -1.77 -3.36
N PHE A 21 -5.25 -2.44 -4.25
CA PHE A 21 -4.07 -1.84 -4.91
C PHE A 21 -3.95 -2.31 -6.36
N HIS A 22 -3.60 -1.37 -7.25
CA HIS A 22 -3.25 -1.70 -8.63
C HIS A 22 -1.81 -2.18 -8.73
N THR A 23 -1.62 -3.36 -9.28
CA THR A 23 -0.28 -3.92 -9.50
C THR A 23 -0.15 -4.59 -10.85
N SER A 24 1.04 -4.48 -11.44
CA SER A 24 1.44 -5.26 -12.61
C SER A 24 2.10 -6.59 -12.22
N LEU A 25 2.20 -6.90 -10.92
CA LEU A 25 2.80 -8.14 -10.46
C LEU A 25 1.94 -9.35 -10.84
N PRO A 26 2.53 -10.43 -11.36
CA PRO A 26 1.82 -11.67 -11.63
C PRO A 26 1.11 -12.22 -10.38
N SER A 27 -0.05 -12.85 -10.58
CA SER A 27 -0.89 -13.39 -9.49
C SER A 27 -0.16 -14.36 -8.55
N VAL A 28 0.80 -15.12 -9.08
CA VAL A 28 1.64 -16.05 -8.30
C VAL A 28 2.45 -15.37 -7.19
N ASN A 29 2.65 -14.05 -7.28
CA ASN A 29 3.40 -13.24 -6.33
C ASN A 29 2.51 -12.44 -5.36
N HIS A 30 1.18 -12.41 -5.58
CA HIS A 30 0.25 -11.61 -4.76
C HIS A 30 0.27 -12.00 -3.28
N ALA A 31 0.42 -13.29 -2.96
CA ALA A 31 0.52 -13.75 -1.58
C ALA A 31 1.74 -13.15 -0.84
N ALA A 32 2.89 -13.04 -1.53
CA ALA A 32 4.08 -12.43 -0.95
C ALA A 32 3.90 -10.92 -0.76
N LEU A 33 3.28 -10.24 -1.74
CA LEU A 33 2.92 -8.83 -1.65
C LEU A 33 2.01 -8.51 -0.46
N ARG A 34 0.91 -9.27 -0.29
CA ARG A 34 0.02 -9.17 0.88
C ARG A 34 0.78 -9.38 2.18
N SER A 35 1.63 -10.40 2.22
CA SER A 35 2.42 -10.72 3.42
C SER A 35 3.31 -9.55 3.83
N GLY A 36 3.93 -8.88 2.85
CA GLY A 36 4.74 -7.69 3.08
C GLY A 36 3.91 -6.51 3.60
N PHE A 37 2.73 -6.28 3.02
CA PHE A 37 1.84 -5.20 3.42
C PHE A 37 1.31 -5.38 4.85
N VAL A 38 0.94 -6.60 5.23
CA VAL A 38 0.50 -6.94 6.60
C VAL A 38 1.68 -6.97 7.59
N GLY A 39 2.92 -7.02 7.10
CA GLY A 39 4.17 -7.01 7.88
C GLY A 39 4.58 -8.36 8.45
N TYR A 40 4.22 -9.45 7.80
CA TYR A 40 4.81 -10.75 8.08
C TYR A 40 6.33 -10.74 7.76
N PRO A 41 7.13 -11.54 8.49
CA PRO A 41 8.54 -11.69 8.17
C PRO A 41 8.75 -12.27 6.77
N VAL A 42 9.92 -12.02 6.19
CA VAL A 42 10.30 -12.63 4.91
C VAL A 42 10.27 -14.16 5.02
N ASN A 43 9.66 -14.83 4.03
CA ASN A 43 9.74 -16.28 3.94
C ASN A 43 11.05 -16.69 3.24
N PRO A 44 11.96 -17.42 3.90
CA PRO A 44 13.25 -17.80 3.32
C PRO A 44 13.14 -18.75 2.12
N ARG A 45 11.97 -19.38 1.91
CA ARG A 45 11.71 -20.27 0.77
C ARG A 45 11.27 -19.51 -0.49
N TRP A 46 11.06 -18.21 -0.40
CA TRP A 46 10.66 -17.41 -1.55
C TRP A 46 11.82 -17.20 -2.51
N ASN A 47 11.51 -17.32 -3.80
CA ASN A 47 12.41 -16.89 -4.86
C ASN A 47 12.51 -15.35 -4.90
N VAL A 48 13.45 -14.86 -5.70
CA VAL A 48 13.73 -13.43 -5.88
C VAL A 48 12.47 -12.64 -6.26
N ALA A 49 11.63 -13.16 -7.15
CA ALA A 49 10.39 -12.49 -7.57
C ALA A 49 9.39 -12.31 -6.41
N LYS A 50 9.18 -13.35 -5.60
CA LYS A 50 8.33 -13.27 -4.40
C LYS A 50 8.94 -12.37 -3.33
N PHE A 51 10.25 -12.39 -3.15
CA PHE A 51 10.94 -11.46 -2.25
C PHE A 51 10.74 -10.00 -2.66
N HIS A 52 10.87 -9.68 -3.95
CA HIS A 52 10.57 -8.34 -4.46
C HIS A 52 9.12 -7.94 -4.20
N ALA A 53 8.17 -8.82 -4.49
CA ALA A 53 6.77 -8.57 -4.22
C ALA A 53 6.51 -8.29 -2.72
N TRP A 54 7.08 -9.09 -1.82
CA TRP A 54 7.02 -8.84 -0.38
C TRP A 54 7.62 -7.49 0.01
N ARG A 55 8.79 -7.14 -0.53
CA ARG A 55 9.43 -5.85 -0.27
C ARG A 55 8.55 -4.69 -0.72
N THR A 56 7.92 -4.79 -1.89
CA THR A 56 6.95 -3.80 -2.38
C THR A 56 5.79 -3.64 -1.41
N GLY A 57 5.22 -4.75 -0.91
CA GLY A 57 4.13 -4.69 0.08
C GLY A 57 4.54 -3.98 1.35
N ARG A 58 5.74 -4.29 1.86
CA ARG A 58 6.31 -3.61 3.03
C ARG A 58 6.49 -2.11 2.79
N GLN A 59 7.01 -1.71 1.64
CA GLN A 59 7.16 -0.30 1.27
C GLN A 59 5.81 0.43 1.20
N LEU A 60 4.76 -0.21 0.67
CA LEU A 60 3.41 0.37 0.65
C LEU A 60 2.86 0.59 2.06
N ARG A 61 3.11 -0.35 3.00
CA ARG A 61 2.74 -0.19 4.41
C ARG A 61 3.50 0.98 5.06
N GLU A 62 4.80 1.07 4.81
CA GLU A 62 5.66 2.15 5.32
C GLU A 62 5.16 3.51 4.80
N ALA A 63 4.92 3.62 3.49
CA ALA A 63 4.40 4.84 2.85
C ALA A 63 3.00 5.22 3.36
N LEU A 64 2.11 4.24 3.61
CA LEU A 64 0.81 4.49 4.23
C LEU A 64 0.97 5.00 5.68
N THR A 65 1.92 4.45 6.43
CA THR A 65 2.20 4.87 7.81
C THR A 65 2.80 6.28 7.86
N GLN A 66 3.61 6.63 6.86
CA GLN A 66 4.23 7.95 6.71
C GLN A 66 3.28 9.01 6.12
N GLY A 67 2.10 8.62 5.67
CA GLY A 67 1.13 9.52 5.04
C GLY A 67 1.48 9.90 3.60
N GLU A 68 2.37 9.16 2.94
CA GLU A 68 2.68 9.32 1.51
C GLU A 68 1.63 8.64 0.62
N MET A 69 1.01 7.58 1.15
CA MET A 69 -0.11 6.87 0.56
C MET A 69 -1.35 7.03 1.45
N MET A 70 -2.52 6.92 0.85
CA MET A 70 -3.79 6.92 1.58
C MET A 70 -4.77 5.94 0.95
N VAL A 71 -5.73 5.48 1.75
CA VAL A 71 -6.86 4.69 1.27
C VAL A 71 -7.97 5.65 0.86
N ARG A 72 -8.25 5.72 -0.45
CA ARG A 72 -9.31 6.55 -1.01
C ARG A 72 -10.68 6.04 -0.55
N SER A 73 -11.51 6.92 0.01
CA SER A 73 -12.78 6.54 0.62
C SER A 73 -13.83 6.01 -0.35
N THR A 74 -13.77 6.37 -1.63
CA THR A 74 -14.79 6.03 -2.62
C THR A 74 -14.76 4.56 -3.04
N ASP A 75 -13.58 3.94 -3.06
CA ASP A 75 -13.37 2.58 -3.55
C ASP A 75 -12.34 1.79 -2.76
N SER A 76 -11.87 2.34 -1.63
CA SER A 76 -10.86 1.76 -0.75
C SER A 76 -9.53 1.43 -1.45
N MET A 77 -9.20 2.13 -2.53
CA MET A 77 -7.92 2.00 -3.21
C MET A 77 -6.80 2.70 -2.45
N LEU A 78 -5.67 2.01 -2.28
CA LEU A 78 -4.43 2.58 -1.81
C LEU A 78 -3.78 3.39 -2.95
N VAL A 79 -3.76 4.70 -2.80
CA VAL A 79 -3.25 5.65 -3.81
C VAL A 79 -2.24 6.62 -3.20
N PRO A 80 -1.30 7.16 -4.00
CA PRO A 80 -0.43 8.24 -3.56
C PRO A 80 -1.25 9.50 -3.22
N VAL A 81 -0.85 10.23 -2.19
CA VAL A 81 -1.54 11.47 -1.79
C VAL A 81 -1.51 12.54 -2.90
N THR A 82 -0.44 12.59 -3.69
CA THR A 82 -0.30 13.52 -4.82
C THR A 82 -1.30 13.26 -5.94
N ALA A 83 -1.86 12.05 -6.04
CA ALA A 83 -2.84 11.69 -7.07
C ALA A 83 -4.23 12.33 -6.83
N GLN A 84 -4.51 12.85 -5.63
CA GLN A 84 -5.74 13.61 -5.36
C GLN A 84 -5.66 15.09 -5.81
N GLN A 85 -4.45 15.65 -5.95
CA GLN A 85 -4.29 17.07 -6.27
C GLN A 85 -4.73 17.45 -7.69
N GLU A 86 -4.90 16.47 -8.58
CA GLU A 86 -5.38 16.73 -9.94
C GLU A 86 -6.91 16.85 -10.02
N ASN A 87 -7.68 16.36 -9.02
CA ASN A 87 -9.14 16.30 -9.11
C ASN A 87 -9.93 17.16 -8.10
N GLU A 88 -9.31 17.79 -7.10
CA GLU A 88 -10.08 18.47 -6.04
C GLU A 88 -9.57 19.88 -5.70
N LYS A 89 -9.97 20.87 -6.51
CA LYS A 89 -10.28 22.21 -5.96
C LYS A 89 -11.51 22.06 -5.08
N HIS A 90 -11.32 21.94 -3.75
CA HIS A 90 -12.17 22.40 -2.63
C HIS A 90 -11.88 21.56 -1.37
N GLN A 91 -10.90 22.01 -0.55
CA GLN A 91 -11.00 22.35 0.89
C GLN A 91 -11.79 21.46 1.89
N PRO A 92 -11.41 21.43 3.19
CA PRO A 92 -10.63 20.36 3.80
C PRO A 92 -11.35 19.67 4.99
N ILE A 93 -10.62 18.73 5.60
CA ILE A 93 -10.84 18.12 6.93
C ILE A 93 -11.88 16.99 6.96
N ILE A 94 -11.41 15.74 7.19
CA ILE A 94 -12.10 14.83 8.12
C ILE A 94 -11.10 14.10 9.02
N LYS A 95 -11.15 14.48 10.30
CA LYS A 95 -10.72 13.70 11.45
C LYS A 95 -11.70 12.52 11.55
N ASN A 96 -11.23 11.29 11.36
CA ASN A 96 -11.82 10.01 11.83
C ASN A 96 -11.41 8.86 10.89
N PHE A 97 -10.11 8.59 10.76
CA PHE A 97 -9.65 7.32 10.20
C PHE A 97 -9.58 6.28 11.33
N HIS A 98 -10.34 5.20 11.18
CA HIS A 98 -10.22 4.03 12.04
C HIS A 98 -8.97 3.25 11.60
N PHE A 99 -7.85 3.52 12.25
CA PHE A 99 -6.63 2.77 12.03
C PHE A 99 -6.87 1.29 12.35
N PRO A 100 -6.55 0.35 11.45
CA PRO A 100 -6.60 -1.07 11.74
C PRO A 100 -5.66 -1.39 12.92
N VAL A 101 -5.99 -2.41 13.71
CA VAL A 101 -5.36 -2.70 15.02
C VAL A 101 -3.83 -2.83 14.91
N TRP A 102 -3.31 -3.30 13.77
CA TRP A 102 -1.87 -3.43 13.52
C TRP A 102 -1.11 -2.09 13.41
N ALA A 103 -1.79 -0.99 13.08
CA ALA A 103 -1.18 0.33 13.00
C ALA A 103 -1.04 1.00 14.38
N LYS A 104 -1.80 0.53 15.38
CA LYS A 104 -1.73 1.06 16.77
C LYS A 104 -0.48 0.60 17.53
N GLN A 105 0.19 -0.46 17.08
CA GLN A 105 1.39 -1.01 17.74
C GLN A 105 2.69 -0.27 17.41
N VAL A 106 2.74 0.58 16.37
CA VAL A 106 3.99 1.24 15.94
C VAL A 106 4.21 2.59 16.65
N LEU A 107 3.18 3.18 17.25
CA LEU A 107 3.27 4.45 17.99
C LEU A 107 3.84 4.34 19.41
N ASN A 108 4.07 3.12 19.93
CA ASN A 108 4.57 2.91 21.30
C ASN A 108 6.08 2.63 21.40
N TYR A 109 6.85 2.70 20.30
CA TYR A 109 8.29 2.43 20.30
C TYR A 109 9.16 3.68 20.12
N SER A 110 8.71 4.85 20.58
CA SER A 110 9.48 6.10 20.49
C SER A 110 9.46 6.92 21.77
N HIS A 111 9.62 6.28 22.93
CA HIS A 111 9.98 7.03 24.14
C HIS A 111 10.66 6.14 25.20
N THR A 112 11.93 5.80 24.98
CA THR A 112 12.94 5.59 26.04
C THR A 112 14.31 5.43 25.40
N ALA A 113 15.08 6.52 25.37
CA ALA A 113 16.51 6.58 25.69
C ALA A 113 16.91 8.05 25.76
#